data_AF-A0A6N9R7F2-F1
#
_entry.id   AF-A0A6N9R7F2-F1
#
_cell.length_a   1.000
_cell.length_b   1.000
_cell.length_c   1.000
_cell.angle_alpha   90.00
_cell.angle_beta   90.00
_cell.angle_gamma   90.00
#
_symmetry.space_group_name_H-M   'P 1'
#
loop_
_entity.id
_entity.type
_entity.pdbx_description
1 polymer ?
#
loop_
_entity_poly.entity_id
_entity_poly.type
_entity_poly.pdbx_seq_one_letter_code
_entity_poly.pdbx_strand_id
1 'polypeptide(L)'
;MLSRDWRAGELTVLIAALVLAVASVGTVGFFADRVKTALSRQANLLLGADVLISGDRPLPDSFAAEARRRGLAATPVLKFNSMVQRAGADAAAGAVLADVKAVAPGYPLRGAIVLVDAQAADGVPATGV
;
A
#
# COMPACT_ATOMS: atom_id res chain seq x y z
N MET A 1 -29.61 37.21 34.66
CA MET A 1 -28.72 37.86 33.67
C MET A 1 -28.48 36.92 32.50
N LEU A 2 -27.97 35.69 32.70
CA LEU A 2 -27.81 34.67 31.63
C LEU A 2 -29.07 34.36 30.80
N SER A 3 -30.25 34.29 31.44
CA SER A 3 -31.53 34.03 30.77
C SER A 3 -32.02 35.17 29.88
N ARG A 4 -31.47 36.38 30.05
CA ARG A 4 -31.84 37.56 29.25
C ARG A 4 -30.98 37.66 27.99
N ASP A 5 -29.69 37.33 28.09
CA ASP A 5 -28.76 37.29 26.94
C ASP A 5 -29.11 36.12 25.99
N TRP A 6 -29.71 35.05 26.52
CA TRP A 6 -30.36 34.00 25.73
C TRP A 6 -31.47 34.51 24.80
N ARG A 7 -32.25 35.53 25.22
CA ARG A 7 -33.34 36.11 24.40
C ARG A 7 -32.85 37.18 23.44
N ALA A 8 -31.64 37.72 23.64
CA ALA A 8 -31.03 38.72 22.77
C ALA A 8 -30.33 38.12 21.53
N GLY A 9 -30.22 36.79 21.43
CA GLY A 9 -29.63 36.09 20.27
C GLY A 9 -28.09 36.09 20.23
N GLU A 10 -27.43 36.83 21.11
CA GLU A 10 -25.98 36.99 21.12
C GLU A 10 -25.26 35.71 21.56
N LEU A 11 -25.77 35.01 22.58
CA LEU A 11 -25.19 33.74 23.03
C LEU A 11 -25.36 32.61 22.00
N THR A 12 -26.48 32.60 21.26
CA THR A 12 -26.68 31.62 20.17
C THR A 12 -25.69 31.80 19.04
N VAL A 13 -25.29 33.04 18.72
CA VAL A 13 -24.23 33.31 17.72
C VAL A 13 -22.88 32.81 18.23
N LEU A 14 -22.55 33.05 19.50
CA LEU A 14 -21.30 32.58 20.09
C LEU A 14 -21.21 31.04 20.09
N ILE A 15 -22.31 30.37 20.45
CA ILE A 15 -22.40 28.89 20.42
C ILE A 15 -22.29 28.39 18.97
N ALA A 16 -22.99 29.01 18.02
CA ALA A 16 -22.91 28.63 16.62
C ALA A 16 -21.48 28.79 16.07
N ALA A 17 -20.78 29.87 16.42
CA ALA A 17 -19.38 30.09 16.04
C ALA A 17 -18.46 29.02 16.65
N LEU A 18 -18.66 28.66 17.92
CA LEU A 18 -17.89 27.60 18.58
C LEU A 18 -18.13 26.24 17.93
N VAL A 19 -19.39 25.88 17.66
CA VAL A 19 -19.76 24.65 16.95
C VAL A 19 -19.11 24.63 15.57
N LEU A 20 -19.19 25.73 14.82
CA LEU A 20 -18.57 25.86 13.50
C LEU A 20 -17.05 25.68 13.58
N ALA A 21 -16.39 26.28 14.57
CA ALA A 21 -14.95 26.16 14.76
C ALA A 21 -14.54 24.70 15.05
N VAL A 22 -15.21 24.05 16.01
CA VAL A 22 -14.91 22.65 16.37
C VAL A 22 -15.24 21.69 15.22
N ALA A 23 -16.38 21.90 14.54
CA ALA A 23 -16.76 21.10 13.38
C ALA A 23 -15.75 21.25 12.23
N SER A 24 -15.23 22.45 12.01
CA SER A 24 -14.20 22.71 10.99
C SER A 24 -12.90 21.96 11.30
N VAL A 25 -12.40 22.08 12.52
CA VAL A 25 -11.17 21.37 12.95
C VAL A 25 -11.37 19.84 12.88
N GLY A 26 -12.52 19.34 13.33
CA GLY A 26 -12.86 17.92 13.24
C GLY A 26 -12.92 17.42 11.79
N THR A 27 -13.55 18.18 10.89
CA THR A 27 -13.67 17.82 9.46
C THR A 27 -12.30 17.68 8.80
N VAL A 28 -11.39 18.62 9.07
CA VAL A 28 -10.02 18.56 8.54
C VAL A 28 -9.27 17.35 9.09
N GLY A 29 -9.42 17.05 10.40
CA GLY A 29 -8.85 15.86 11.01
C GLY A 29 -9.32 14.56 10.36
N PHE A 30 -10.65 14.39 10.23
CA PHE A 30 -11.23 13.22 9.57
C PHE A 30 -10.83 13.09 8.10
N PHE A 31 -10.73 14.21 7.39
CA PHE A 31 -10.26 14.22 6.02
C PHE A 31 -8.80 13.73 5.93
N ALA A 32 -7.92 14.25 6.77
CA ALA A 32 -6.52 13.84 6.82
C ALA A 32 -6.37 12.33 7.13
N ASP A 33 -7.13 11.82 8.09
CA ASP A 33 -7.13 10.38 8.43
C ASP A 33 -7.62 9.52 7.27
N ARG A 34 -8.65 9.98 6.54
CA ARG A 34 -9.16 9.27 5.36
C ARG A 34 -8.12 9.22 4.25
N VAL A 35 -7.44 10.33 3.98
CA VAL A 35 -6.35 10.40 2.99
C VAL A 35 -5.20 9.49 3.39
N LYS A 36 -4.74 9.57 4.65
CA LYS A 36 -3.68 8.71 5.18
C LYS A 36 -4.03 7.23 5.01
N THR A 37 -5.25 6.84 5.38
CA THR A 37 -5.69 5.44 5.30
C THR A 37 -5.79 4.96 3.85
N ALA A 38 -6.23 5.82 2.93
CA ALA A 38 -6.29 5.49 1.50
C ALA A 38 -4.87 5.28 0.94
N LEU A 39 -3.95 6.18 1.26
CA LEU A 39 -2.55 6.09 0.83
C LEU A 39 -1.86 4.85 1.39
N SER A 40 -2.04 4.54 2.68
CA SER A 40 -1.47 3.32 3.28
C SER A 40 -1.98 2.05 2.60
N ARG A 41 -3.26 1.99 2.24
CA ARG A 41 -3.79 0.84 1.49
C ARG A 41 -3.21 0.74 0.09
N GLN A 42 -3.09 1.85 -0.63
CA GLN A 42 -2.46 1.87 -1.96
C GLN A 42 -0.99 1.44 -1.88
N ALA A 43 -0.25 1.89 -0.86
CA ALA A 43 1.13 1.47 -0.63
C ALA A 43 1.24 -0.04 -0.39
N ASN A 44 0.34 -0.63 0.41
CA ASN A 44 0.35 -2.08 0.66
C ASN A 44 0.02 -2.90 -0.60
N LEU A 45 -0.86 -2.39 -1.47
CA LEU A 45 -1.13 -3.00 -2.77
C LEU A 45 0.11 -3.00 -3.68
N LEU A 46 0.84 -1.88 -3.71
CA LEU A 46 2.09 -1.78 -4.48
C LEU A 46 3.21 -2.63 -3.89
N LEU A 47 3.26 -2.76 -2.56
CA LEU A 47 4.21 -3.62 -1.86
C LEU A 47 3.94 -5.11 -2.10
N GLY A 48 2.67 -5.46 -2.33
CA GLY A 48 2.18 -6.83 -2.43
C GLY A 48 1.92 -7.52 -1.08
N ALA A 49 2.01 -6.78 0.03
CA ALA A 49 1.82 -7.26 1.40
C ALA A 49 1.56 -6.09 2.36
N ASP A 50 1.15 -6.37 3.60
CA ASP A 50 1.05 -5.35 4.66
C ASP A 50 2.42 -4.96 5.23
N VAL A 51 3.37 -5.89 5.22
CA VAL A 51 4.75 -5.70 5.70
C VAL A 51 5.69 -6.50 4.80
N LEU A 52 6.82 -5.90 4.42
CA LEU A 52 7.93 -6.56 3.75
C LEU A 52 9.17 -6.46 4.63
N ILE A 53 9.81 -7.59 4.90
CA ILE A 53 11.11 -7.65 5.55
C ILE A 53 12.11 -8.10 4.49
N SER A 54 13.10 -7.26 4.19
CA SER A 54 14.11 -7.54 3.18
C SER A 54 15.51 -7.46 3.78
N GLY A 55 16.45 -8.19 3.20
CA GLY A 55 17.86 -8.12 3.53
C GLY A 55 18.70 -8.70 2.40
N ASP A 56 19.98 -8.38 2.39
CA ASP A 56 20.92 -8.83 1.35
C ASP A 56 21.32 -10.31 1.50
N ARG A 57 20.85 -10.95 2.58
CA ARG A 57 21.09 -12.37 2.91
C ARG A 57 19.76 -13.06 3.19
N PRO A 58 19.70 -14.40 3.06
CA PRO A 58 18.53 -15.16 3.45
C PRO A 58 18.09 -14.81 4.87
N LEU A 59 16.82 -14.44 5.02
CA LEU A 59 16.26 -14.17 6.33
C LEU A 59 16.18 -15.47 7.13
N PRO A 60 16.42 -15.43 8.45
CA PRO A 60 16.20 -16.58 9.31
C PRO A 60 14.75 -17.09 9.25
N ASP A 61 14.56 -18.40 9.21
CA ASP A 61 13.24 -19.05 9.18
C ASP A 61 12.34 -18.69 10.38
N SER A 62 12.94 -18.18 11.46
CA SER A 62 12.22 -17.70 12.64
C SER A 62 11.19 -16.61 12.31
N PHE A 63 11.45 -15.77 11.29
CA PHE A 63 10.48 -14.74 10.88
C PHE A 63 9.20 -15.36 10.31
N ALA A 64 9.33 -16.33 9.40
CA ALA A 64 8.18 -17.02 8.83
C ALA A 64 7.46 -17.89 9.87
N ALA A 65 8.19 -18.49 10.80
CA ALA A 65 7.61 -19.22 11.92
C ALA A 65 6.82 -18.31 12.87
N GLU A 66 7.35 -17.14 13.21
CA GLU A 66 6.67 -16.14 14.05
C GLU A 66 5.41 -15.60 13.38
N ALA A 67 5.48 -15.29 12.08
CA ALA A 67 4.33 -14.83 11.31
C ALA A 67 3.19 -15.85 11.36
N ARG A 68 3.50 -17.13 11.10
CA ARG A 68 2.52 -18.23 11.20
C ARG A 68 1.97 -18.39 12.61
N ARG A 69 2.81 -18.28 13.64
CA ARG A 69 2.37 -18.31 15.06
C ARG A 69 1.38 -17.20 15.41
N ARG A 70 1.48 -16.04 14.77
CA ARG A 70 0.54 -14.92 14.93
C ARG A 70 -0.69 -15.01 14.01
N GLY A 71 -0.83 -16.09 13.24
CA GLY A 71 -1.93 -16.26 12.28
C GLY A 71 -1.79 -15.38 11.03
N LEU A 72 -0.59 -14.87 10.75
CA LEU A 72 -0.32 -14.05 9.58
C LEU A 72 0.07 -14.92 8.39
N ALA A 73 -0.38 -14.53 7.19
CA ALA A 73 0.12 -15.11 5.95
C ALA A 73 1.54 -14.58 5.67
N ALA A 74 2.43 -15.46 5.23
CA ALA A 74 3.80 -15.12 4.87
C ALA A 74 4.18 -15.87 3.59
N THR A 75 4.82 -15.17 2.65
CA THR A 75 5.33 -15.75 1.41
C THR A 75 6.76 -15.26 1.17
N PRO A 76 7.74 -16.14 0.92
CA PRO A 76 9.10 -15.73 0.62
C PRO A 76 9.18 -15.10 -0.78
N VAL A 77 10.06 -14.10 -0.90
CA VAL A 77 10.33 -13.37 -2.14
C VAL A 77 11.83 -13.19 -2.28
N LEU A 78 12.37 -13.48 -3.45
CA LEU A 78 13.75 -13.18 -3.81
C LEU A 78 13.76 -12.10 -4.88
N LYS A 79 14.62 -11.10 -4.70
CA LYS A 79 14.78 -9.99 -5.63
C LYS A 79 16.25 -9.79 -5.95
N PHE A 80 16.61 -9.80 -7.22
CA PHE A 80 17.98 -9.60 -7.66
C PHE A 80 18.03 -9.06 -9.10
N ASN A 81 19.05 -8.28 -9.43
CA ASN A 81 19.29 -7.83 -10.80
C ASN A 81 20.05 -8.92 -11.58
N SER A 82 19.66 -9.16 -12.83
CA SER A 82 20.30 -10.13 -13.71
C SER A 82 20.24 -9.69 -15.16
N MET A 83 21.17 -10.17 -16.00
CA MET A 83 21.06 -10.02 -17.45
C MET A 83 20.16 -11.13 -17.99
N VAL A 84 19.08 -10.76 -18.70
CA VAL A 84 18.16 -11.70 -19.35
C VAL A 84 18.42 -11.66 -20.85
N GLN A 85 18.48 -12.83 -21.48
CA GLN A 85 18.67 -12.97 -22.91
C GLN A 85 17.54 -13.82 -23.50
N ARG A 86 17.15 -13.52 -24.74
CA ARG A 86 16.22 -14.39 -25.46
C ARG A 86 16.90 -15.72 -25.76
N ALA A 87 16.23 -16.83 -25.44
CA ALA A 87 16.74 -18.16 -25.76
C ALA A 87 17.03 -18.29 -27.27
N GLY A 88 18.27 -18.66 -27.62
CA GLY A 88 18.73 -18.82 -29.00
C GLY A 88 19.25 -17.55 -29.70
N ALA A 89 19.33 -16.40 -29.01
CA ALA A 89 19.96 -15.20 -29.55
C ALA A 89 21.47 -15.14 -29.21
N ASP A 90 22.29 -14.59 -30.11
CA ASP A 90 23.71 -14.37 -29.86
C ASP A 90 23.93 -13.47 -28.63
N ALA A 91 24.86 -13.89 -27.76
CA ALA A 91 25.13 -13.27 -26.46
C ALA A 91 25.50 -11.78 -26.53
N ALA A 92 25.92 -11.30 -27.70
CA ALA A 92 26.35 -9.93 -27.95
C ALA A 92 25.23 -8.99 -28.42
N ALA A 93 24.08 -9.51 -28.86
CA ALA A 93 23.07 -8.72 -29.57
C ALA A 93 21.70 -8.58 -28.86
N GLY A 94 21.52 -9.15 -27.66
CA GLY A 94 20.18 -9.20 -27.05
C GLY A 94 20.10 -9.35 -25.54
N ALA A 95 21.18 -9.15 -24.79
CA ALA A 95 21.16 -9.20 -23.33
C ALA A 95 20.62 -7.88 -22.76
N VAL A 96 19.58 -7.94 -21.92
CA VAL A 96 19.00 -6.77 -21.26
C VAL A 96 19.10 -6.93 -19.76
N LEU A 97 19.50 -5.88 -19.06
CA LEU A 97 19.49 -5.86 -17.60
C LEU A 97 18.03 -5.83 -17.11
N ALA A 98 17.68 -6.80 -16.27
CA ALA A 98 16.35 -6.93 -15.69
C ALA A 98 16.43 -7.06 -14.17
N ASP A 99 15.42 -6.51 -13.51
CA ASP A 99 15.15 -6.74 -12.09
C ASP A 99 14.27 -7.99 -11.97
N VAL A 100 14.82 -9.08 -11.44
CA VAL A 100 14.15 -10.37 -11.31
C VAL A 100 13.57 -10.49 -9.91
N LYS A 101 12.24 -10.63 -9.84
CA LYS A 101 11.51 -10.92 -8.61
C LYS A 101 10.93 -12.32 -8.67
N ALA A 102 11.55 -13.27 -7.97
CA ALA A 102 11.03 -14.62 -7.80
C ALA A 102 10.12 -14.66 -6.57
N VAL A 103 8.93 -15.22 -6.75
CA VAL A 103 7.87 -15.21 -5.74
C VAL A 103 7.35 -16.63 -5.55
N ALA A 104 6.98 -16.96 -4.31
CA ALA A 104 6.38 -18.25 -3.99
C ALA A 104 4.85 -18.20 -4.15
N PRO A 105 4.19 -19.38 -4.26
CA PRO A 105 2.74 -19.45 -4.40
C PRO A 105 2.00 -18.65 -3.33
N GLY A 106 0.95 -17.95 -3.75
CA GLY A 106 0.16 -17.08 -2.87
C GLY A 106 0.70 -15.67 -2.69
N TYR A 107 1.77 -15.29 -3.41
CA TYR A 107 2.12 -13.89 -3.63
C TYR A 107 1.25 -13.30 -4.78
N PRO A 108 0.82 -12.03 -4.72
CA PRO A 108 0.94 -11.11 -3.59
C PRO A 108 -0.11 -11.41 -2.50
N LEU A 109 0.22 -11.10 -1.24
CA LEU A 109 -0.73 -11.21 -0.12
C LEU A 109 -1.76 -10.08 -0.14
N ARG A 110 -1.45 -8.96 -0.82
CA ARG A 110 -2.35 -7.82 -1.04
C ARG A 110 -2.30 -7.40 -2.51
N GLY A 111 -3.47 -7.20 -3.10
CA GLY A 111 -3.58 -6.73 -4.49
C GLY A 111 -3.41 -7.84 -5.52
N ALA A 112 -2.97 -7.46 -6.71
CA ALA A 112 -2.75 -8.37 -7.83
C ALA A 112 -1.58 -7.86 -8.68
N ILE A 113 -0.90 -8.77 -9.37
CA ILE A 113 0.10 -8.41 -10.37
C ILE A 113 -0.65 -8.10 -11.67
N VAL A 114 -0.33 -6.97 -12.28
CA VAL A 114 -0.85 -6.58 -13.60
C VAL A 114 0.31 -6.58 -14.58
N LEU A 115 0.19 -7.35 -15.65
CA LEU A 115 1.15 -7.42 -16.74
C LEU A 115 0.75 -6.43 -17.81
N VAL A 116 1.65 -5.53 -18.17
CA VAL A 116 1.45 -4.57 -19.25
C VAL A 116 2.39 -4.95 -20.39
N ASP A 117 1.85 -5.06 -21.60
CA ASP A 117 2.63 -5.25 -22.81
C ASP A 117 2.16 -4.29 -23.92
N ALA A 118 2.83 -4.33 -25.08
CA ALA A 118 2.53 -3.44 -26.20
C ALA A 118 1.13 -3.67 -26.81
N GLN A 119 0.48 -4.79 -26.54
CA GLN A 119 -0.85 -5.16 -27.02
C GLN A 119 -1.94 -4.92 -25.96
N ALA A 120 -1.57 -4.84 -24.68
CA ALA A 120 -2.47 -4.63 -23.55
C ALA A 120 -1.96 -3.50 -22.65
N ALA A 121 -2.13 -2.25 -23.12
CA ALA A 121 -1.68 -1.04 -22.43
C ALA A 121 -2.37 -0.82 -21.06
N ASP A 122 -3.62 -1.25 -20.92
CA ASP A 122 -4.38 -1.17 -19.66
C ASP A 122 -4.00 -2.27 -18.66
N GLY A 123 -3.23 -3.27 -19.13
CA GLY A 123 -2.72 -4.37 -18.33
C GLY A 123 -3.70 -5.51 -18.08
N VAL A 124 -3.17 -6.72 -17.94
CA VAL A 124 -3.92 -7.95 -17.68
C VAL A 124 -3.48 -8.55 -16.34
N PRO A 125 -4.40 -8.95 -15.45
CA PRO A 125 -4.02 -9.61 -14.21
C PRO A 125 -3.22 -10.89 -14.48
N ALA A 126 -2.06 -11.03 -13.84
CA ALA A 126 -1.26 -12.25 -13.91
C ALA A 126 -2.04 -13.40 -13.27
N THR A 127 -2.16 -14.52 -13.98
CA THR A 127 -2.83 -15.73 -13.49
C THR A 127 -1.77 -16.77 -13.13
N GLY A 128 -1.83 -17.33 -11.91
CA GLY A 128 -0.98 -18.46 -11.51
C GLY A 128 0.39 -18.11 -10.94
N VAL A 129 0.43 -17.16 -10.00
CA VAL A 129 1.63 -16.82 -9.22
C VAL A 129 1.72 -17.67 -7.95
#